data_AF-A0A158DC58-F1
#
_entry.id   AF-A0A158DC58-F1
#
_cell.length_a   1.000
_cell.length_b   1.000
_cell.length_c   1.000
_cell.angle_alpha   90.00
_cell.angle_beta   90.00
_cell.angle_gamma   90.00
#
_symmetry.space_group_name_H-M   'P 1'
#
loop_
_entity.id
_entity.type
_entity.pdbx_description
1 polymer ?
#
loop_
_entity_poly.entity_id
_entity_poly.type
_entity_poly.pdbx_seq_one_letter_code
_entity_poly.pdbx_strand_id
1 'polypeptide(L)'
;MNSTTSEWHTAEERRKSRMVVLGASLGTVFEWYDFFLYGSLATYFGVWFFPPENQMAGLLASLATFGAGFAVRPLGSLVFGRLRDIAGRKNTFLLTIIIMGVSTAAVGFLPTFAQIGWTAPVLLAILRLLQVLAVGGEFGGATVYIT
;
A
#
# COMPACT_ATOMS: atom_id res chain seq x y z
N MET A 1 15.29 -24.04 -40.19
CA MET A 1 15.03 -24.78 -38.94
C MET A 1 15.08 -23.84 -37.73
N ASN A 2 14.36 -22.70 -37.73
CA ASN A 2 14.42 -21.72 -36.62
C ASN A 2 13.17 -20.84 -36.43
N SER A 3 12.00 -21.23 -36.96
CA SER A 3 10.75 -20.45 -36.83
C SER A 3 9.96 -20.80 -35.56
N THR A 4 10.03 -22.04 -35.10
CA THR A 4 9.30 -22.50 -33.91
C THR A 4 9.83 -21.86 -32.63
N THR A 5 11.15 -21.72 -32.44
CA THR A 5 11.77 -21.11 -31.25
C THR A 5 11.38 -19.65 -31.03
N SER A 6 11.16 -18.86 -32.08
CA SER A 6 10.73 -17.45 -31.97
C SER A 6 9.26 -17.30 -31.53
N GLU A 7 8.39 -18.25 -31.90
CA GLU A 7 6.97 -18.22 -31.51
C GLU A 7 6.77 -18.60 -30.04
N TRP A 8 7.54 -19.59 -29.54
CA TRP A 8 7.49 -19.98 -28.12
C TRP A 8 7.91 -18.84 -27.18
N HIS A 9 9.00 -18.12 -27.51
CA HIS A 9 9.46 -16.98 -26.72
C HIS A 9 8.42 -15.86 -26.66
N THR A 10 7.77 -15.52 -27.78
CA THR A 10 6.78 -14.45 -27.82
C THR A 10 5.44 -14.81 -27.16
N ALA A 11 5.02 -16.08 -27.15
CA ALA A 11 3.82 -16.53 -26.45
C ALA A 11 4.02 -16.54 -24.93
N GLU A 12 5.19 -17.00 -24.47
CA GLU A 12 5.53 -17.07 -23.05
C GLU A 12 5.79 -15.67 -22.47
N GLU A 13 6.45 -14.77 -23.21
CA GLU A 13 6.58 -13.35 -22.86
C GLU A 13 5.22 -12.64 -22.81
N ARG A 14 4.31 -12.89 -23.76
CA ARG A 14 2.95 -12.34 -23.72
C ARG A 14 2.16 -12.84 -22.52
N ARG A 15 2.28 -14.12 -22.16
CA ARG A 15 1.64 -14.69 -20.97
C ARG A 15 2.19 -14.06 -19.69
N LYS A 16 3.52 -13.88 -19.62
CA LYS A 16 4.20 -13.26 -18.47
C LYS A 16 3.84 -11.78 -18.33
N SER A 17 3.82 -11.02 -19.43
CA SER A 17 3.39 -9.62 -19.45
C SER A 17 1.92 -9.47 -19.04
N ARG A 18 1.02 -10.32 -19.55
CA ARG A 18 -0.39 -10.33 -19.11
C ARG A 18 -0.54 -10.60 -17.61
N MET A 19 0.23 -11.54 -17.08
CA MET A 19 0.19 -11.86 -15.64
C MET A 19 0.73 -10.72 -14.78
N VAL A 20 1.75 -10.00 -15.25
CA VAL A 20 2.28 -8.80 -14.60
C VAL A 20 1.28 -7.64 -14.64
N VAL A 21 0.61 -7.43 -15.77
CA VAL A 21 -0.42 -6.39 -15.93
C VAL A 21 -1.63 -6.68 -15.06
N LEU A 22 -2.12 -7.92 -15.05
CA LEU A 22 -3.21 -8.34 -14.16
C LEU A 22 -2.85 -8.18 -12.69
N GLY A 23 -1.61 -8.52 -12.32
CA GLY A 23 -1.06 -8.21 -11.01
C GLY A 23 -1.21 -6.73 -10.69
N ALA A 24 -0.60 -5.86 -11.50
CA ALA A 24 -0.63 -4.40 -11.30
C ALA A 24 -2.04 -3.84 -11.14
N SER A 25 -2.99 -4.27 -11.99
CA SER A 25 -4.39 -3.85 -11.88
C SER A 25 -5.04 -4.29 -10.58
N LEU A 26 -4.79 -5.52 -10.12
CA LEU A 26 -5.30 -6.00 -8.83
C LEU A 26 -4.69 -5.22 -7.67
N GLY A 27 -3.39 -4.90 -7.72
CA GLY A 27 -2.71 -4.05 -6.73
C GLY A 27 -3.41 -2.69 -6.58
N THR A 28 -3.70 -2.03 -7.70
CA THR A 28 -4.46 -0.77 -7.71
C THR A 28 -5.87 -0.93 -7.13
N VAL A 29 -6.59 -2.00 -7.44
CA VAL A 29 -7.92 -2.24 -6.85
C VAL A 29 -7.83 -2.44 -5.34
N PHE A 30 -6.87 -3.24 -4.87
CA PHE A 30 -6.66 -3.48 -3.44
C PHE A 30 -6.28 -2.21 -2.69
N GLU A 31 -5.49 -1.34 -3.31
CA GLU A 31 -5.15 -0.02 -2.78
C GLU A 31 -6.40 0.85 -2.59
N TRP A 32 -7.20 1.03 -3.64
CA TRP A 32 -8.44 1.82 -3.57
C TRP A 32 -9.42 1.23 -2.56
N TYR A 33 -9.48 -0.10 -2.49
CA TYR A 33 -10.30 -0.82 -1.53
C TYR A 33 -9.85 -0.57 -0.09
N ASP A 34 -8.55 -0.65 0.20
CA ASP A 34 -8.00 -0.39 1.54
C ASP A 34 -8.20 1.07 1.97
N PHE A 35 -8.06 2.05 1.06
CA PHE A 35 -8.35 3.44 1.37
C PHE A 35 -9.83 3.69 1.65
N PHE A 36 -10.71 3.07 0.87
CA PHE A 36 -12.14 3.14 1.11
C PHE A 36 -12.52 2.51 2.45
N LEU A 37 -11.94 1.33 2.76
CA LEU A 37 -12.13 0.67 4.04
C LEU A 37 -11.66 1.54 5.20
N TYR A 38 -10.46 2.12 5.12
CA TYR A 38 -9.95 2.97 6.19
C TYR A 38 -10.81 4.21 6.38
N GLY A 39 -11.19 4.90 5.30
CA GLY A 39 -12.06 6.07 5.36
C GLY A 39 -13.42 5.74 5.98
N SER A 40 -13.98 4.58 5.64
CA SER A 40 -15.24 4.08 6.22
C SER A 40 -15.11 3.70 7.69
N LEU A 41 -13.94 3.18 8.09
CA LEU A 41 -13.64 2.77 9.46
C LEU A 41 -13.04 3.89 10.32
N ALA A 42 -12.81 5.08 9.76
CA ALA A 42 -12.11 6.17 10.44
C ALA A 42 -12.80 6.59 11.74
N THR A 43 -14.14 6.55 11.78
CA THR A 43 -14.95 6.80 12.97
C THR A 43 -14.69 5.77 14.06
N TYR A 44 -14.63 4.48 13.71
CA TYR A 44 -14.33 3.39 14.64
C TYR A 44 -12.88 3.48 15.15
N PHE A 45 -11.92 3.79 14.27
CA PHE A 45 -10.53 4.00 14.67
C PHE A 45 -10.38 5.18 15.64
N GLY A 46 -11.15 6.26 15.42
CA GLY A 46 -11.22 7.40 16.34
C GLY A 46 -11.68 7.02 17.75
N VAL A 47 -12.55 6.01 17.90
CA VAL A 47 -13.02 5.54 19.21
C VAL A 47 -12.06 4.51 19.83
N TRP A 48 -11.49 3.61 19.03
CA TRP A 48 -10.69 2.49 19.54
C TRP A 48 -9.23 2.81 19.79
N PHE A 49 -8.65 3.73 19.02
CA PHE A 49 -7.20 4.03 19.05
C PHE A 49 -6.86 5.40 19.61
N PHE A 50 -7.84 6.28 19.88
CA PHE A 50 -7.58 7.62 20.42
C PHE A 50 -8.25 7.83 21.78
N PRO A 51 -7.83 8.86 22.56
CA PRO A 51 -8.36 9.10 23.89
C PRO A 51 -9.88 9.32 23.88
N PRO A 52 -10.64 8.67 24.78
CA PRO A 52 -12.10 8.76 24.81
C PRO A 52 -12.61 10.13 25.30
N GLU A 53 -11.73 10.97 25.86
CA GLU A 53 -12.06 12.28 26.42
C GLU A 53 -12.66 13.23 25.37
N ASN A 54 -12.27 13.10 24.09
CA ASN A 54 -12.79 13.92 23.02
C ASN A 54 -12.93 13.13 21.71
N GLN A 55 -14.14 12.62 21.47
CA GLN A 55 -14.48 11.85 20.27
C GLN A 55 -14.22 12.61 18.96
N MET A 56 -14.42 13.94 18.95
CA MET A 56 -14.16 14.76 17.77
C MET A 56 -12.66 14.85 17.49
N ALA A 57 -11.83 15.01 18.52
CA ALA A 57 -10.37 14.97 18.38
C ALA A 57 -9.88 13.61 17.89
N GLY A 58 -10.45 12.50 18.38
CA GLY A 58 -10.13 11.15 17.91
C GLY A 58 -10.47 10.92 16.44
N LEU A 59 -11.64 11.38 15.98
CA LEU A 59 -12.02 11.34 14.56
C LEU A 59 -11.07 12.19 13.71
N LEU A 60 -10.79 13.42 14.11
CA LEU A 60 -9.88 14.31 13.40
C LEU A 60 -8.47 13.71 13.31
N ALA A 61 -7.99 13.07 14.37
CA ALA A 61 -6.69 12.41 14.38
C ALA A 61 -6.64 11.15 13.50
N SER A 62 -7.73 10.38 13.46
CA SER A 62 -7.89 9.23 12.54
C SER A 62 -7.86 9.69 11.07
N LEU A 63 -8.59 10.76 10.74
CA LEU A 63 -8.57 11.40 9.43
C LEU A 63 -7.22 12.06 9.11
N ALA A 64 -6.56 12.66 10.09
CA ALA A 64 -5.23 13.24 9.92
C ALA A 64 -4.19 12.14 9.63
N THR A 65 -4.31 10.98 10.28
CA THR A 65 -3.46 9.80 10.00
C THR A 65 -3.69 9.30 8.57
N PHE A 66 -4.95 9.27 8.12
CA PHE A 66 -5.28 8.99 6.72
C PHE A 66 -4.61 9.98 5.77
N GLY A 67 -4.76 11.28 6.03
CA GLY A 67 -4.18 12.36 5.24
C GLY A 67 -2.65 12.34 5.22
N ALA A 68 -2.01 12.04 6.36
CA ALA A 68 -0.56 11.91 6.47
C ALA A 68 -0.01 10.80 5.55
N GLY A 69 -0.78 9.72 5.36
CA GLY A 69 -0.46 8.70 4.36
C GLY A 69 -0.25 9.30 2.97
N PHE A 70 -1.13 10.19 2.51
CA PHE A 70 -0.99 10.84 1.21
C PHE A 70 0.30 11.66 1.07
N ALA A 71 0.73 12.34 2.14
CA ALA A 71 1.98 13.10 2.15
C ALA A 71 3.22 12.20 2.06
N VAL A 72 3.11 10.95 2.51
CA VAL A 72 4.20 9.97 2.49
C VAL A 72 4.30 9.20 1.17
N ARG A 73 3.25 9.18 0.34
CA ARG A 73 3.27 8.53 -0.99
C ARG A 73 4.42 8.97 -1.91
N PRO A 74 4.76 10.27 -2.06
CA PRO A 74 5.88 10.71 -2.88
C PRO A 74 7.23 10.19 -2.36
N LEU A 75 7.36 10.01 -1.04
CA LEU A 75 8.57 9.43 -0.45
C LEU A 75 8.65 7.93 -0.76
N GLY A 76 7.52 7.23 -0.68
CA GLY A 76 7.40 5.83 -1.07
C GLY A 76 7.74 5.61 -2.54
N SER A 77 7.25 6.48 -3.42
CA SER A 77 7.51 6.40 -4.85
C SER A 77 8.99 6.59 -5.21
N LEU A 78 9.70 7.45 -4.48
CA LEU A 78 11.15 7.64 -4.65
C LEU A 78 11.94 6.39 -4.22
N VAL A 79 11.64 5.84 -3.04
CA VAL A 79 12.38 4.69 -2.47
C VAL A 79 12.09 3.41 -3.24
N PHE A 80 10.81 3.05 -3.38
CA PHE A 80 10.41 1.83 -4.07
C PHE A 80 10.53 1.94 -5.60
N GLY A 81 10.51 3.16 -6.16
CA GLY A 81 10.85 3.37 -7.56
C GLY A 81 12.30 2.96 -7.87
N ARG A 82 13.25 3.37 -7.01
CA ARG A 82 14.65 2.94 -7.14
C ARG A 82 14.83 1.44 -6.89
N LEU A 83 14.08 0.89 -5.91
CA LEU A 83 14.10 -0.54 -5.63
C LEU A 83 13.59 -1.36 -6.83
N ARG A 84 12.58 -0.86 -7.55
CA ARG A 84 12.03 -1.47 -8.76
C ARG A 84 13.04 -1.57 -9.90
N ASP A 85 13.85 -0.53 -10.07
CA ASP A 85 14.85 -0.47 -11.12
C ASP A 85 16.03 -1.44 -10.85
N ILE A 86 16.29 -1.77 -9.58
CA ILE A 86 17.39 -2.67 -9.17
C ILE A 86 16.91 -4.13 -9.02
N ALA A 87 15.79 -4.37 -8.33
CA ALA A 87 15.29 -5.70 -7.97
C ALA A 87 14.34 -6.32 -9.02
N GLY A 88 13.95 -5.55 -10.03
CA GLY A 88 13.07 -5.97 -11.10
C GLY A 88 11.58 -5.76 -10.78
N ARG A 89 10.82 -5.49 -11.86
CA ARG A 89 9.41 -5.08 -11.84
C ARG A 89 8.48 -6.10 -11.16
N LYS A 90 8.65 -7.39 -11.44
CA LYS A 90 7.80 -8.46 -10.89
C LYS A 90 8.01 -8.67 -9.38
N ASN A 91 9.26 -8.68 -8.93
CA ASN A 91 9.58 -8.94 -7.51
C ASN A 91 9.17 -7.77 -6.63
N THR A 92 9.39 -6.55 -7.10
CA THR A 92 8.99 -5.35 -6.36
C THR A 92 7.47 -5.27 -6.21
N PHE A 93 6.73 -5.65 -7.26
CA PHE A 93 5.27 -5.72 -7.23
C PHE A 93 4.71 -6.77 -6.27
N LEU A 94 5.33 -7.96 -6.20
CA LEU A 94 4.94 -8.96 -5.21
C LEU A 94 5.25 -8.50 -3.77
N LEU A 95 6.38 -7.83 -3.59
CA LEU A 95 6.81 -7.32 -2.29
C LEU A 95 5.84 -6.26 -1.76
N THR A 96 5.37 -5.34 -2.60
CA THR A 96 4.42 -4.29 -2.22
C THR A 96 3.07 -4.88 -1.81
N ILE A 97 2.53 -5.85 -2.56
CA ILE A 97 1.30 -6.57 -2.17
C ILE A 97 1.47 -7.24 -0.80
N ILE A 98 2.58 -7.94 -0.57
CA ILE A 98 2.82 -8.64 0.70
C ILE A 98 2.92 -7.64 1.85
N ILE A 99 3.67 -6.55 1.68
CA ILE A 99 3.78 -5.49 2.70
C ILE A 99 2.40 -4.90 3.00
N MET A 100 1.60 -4.62 1.98
CA MET A 100 0.25 -4.11 2.16
C MET A 100 -0.63 -5.08 2.95
N GLY A 101 -0.72 -6.34 2.52
CA GLY A 101 -1.56 -7.35 3.16
C GLY A 101 -1.15 -7.62 4.61
N VAL A 102 0.16 -7.74 4.88
CA VAL A 102 0.68 -7.94 6.23
C VAL A 102 0.41 -6.72 7.12
N SER A 103 0.56 -5.51 6.59
CA SER A 103 0.29 -4.28 7.35
C SER A 103 -1.19 -4.15 7.70
N THR A 104 -2.09 -4.37 6.74
CA THR A 104 -3.55 -4.34 6.99
C THR A 104 -3.97 -5.42 7.98
N ALA A 105 -3.41 -6.63 7.87
CA ALA A 105 -3.68 -7.70 8.83
C ALA A 105 -3.17 -7.33 10.23
N ALA A 106 -1.97 -6.78 10.34
CA ALA A 106 -1.38 -6.33 11.61
C ALA A 106 -2.21 -5.23 12.31
N VAL A 107 -2.85 -4.34 11.54
CA VAL A 107 -3.80 -3.34 12.08
C VAL A 107 -5.01 -4.01 12.74
N GLY A 108 -5.46 -5.16 12.24
CA GLY A 108 -6.54 -5.93 12.86
C GLY A 108 -6.16 -6.57 14.20
N PHE A 109 -4.88 -6.86 14.43
CA PHE A 109 -4.37 -7.42 15.68
C PHE A 109 -3.90 -6.37 16.70
N LEU A 110 -4.06 -5.09 16.36
CA LEU A 110 -3.48 -4.00 17.12
C LEU A 110 -4.31 -3.77 18.41
N PRO A 111 -3.67 -3.81 19.60
CA PRO A 111 -4.36 -3.54 20.86
C PRO A 111 -4.91 -2.11 20.91
N THR A 112 -6.03 -1.92 21.62
CA THR A 112 -6.75 -0.64 21.66
C THR A 112 -6.08 0.38 22.58
N PHE A 113 -6.51 1.65 22.48
CA PHE A 113 -6.05 2.71 23.38
C PHE A 113 -6.27 2.37 24.86
N ALA A 114 -7.35 1.63 25.18
CA ALA A 114 -7.62 1.17 26.54
C ALA A 114 -6.56 0.20 27.08
N GLN A 115 -5.84 -0.52 26.21
CA GLN A 115 -4.84 -1.52 26.59
C GLN A 115 -3.42 -0.94 26.66
N ILE A 116 -3.04 -0.10 25.70
CA ILE A 116 -1.65 0.35 25.53
C ILE A 116 -1.49 1.89 25.44
N GLY A 117 -2.58 2.64 25.59
CA GLY A 117 -2.59 4.12 25.60
C GLY A 117 -2.10 4.73 24.29
N TRP A 118 -1.30 5.79 24.39
CA TRP A 118 -0.76 6.56 23.26
C TRP A 118 0.13 5.76 22.30
N THR A 119 0.56 4.56 22.66
CA THR A 119 1.29 3.69 21.74
C THR A 119 0.39 3.07 20.67
N ALA A 120 -0.92 2.93 20.92
CA ALA A 120 -1.90 2.42 19.95
C ALA A 120 -2.02 3.29 18.68
N PRO A 121 -2.27 4.61 18.78
CA PRO A 121 -2.37 5.47 17.62
C PRO A 121 -1.03 5.64 16.90
N VAL A 122 0.10 5.60 17.63
CA VAL A 122 1.43 5.65 17.03
C VAL A 122 1.72 4.42 16.19
N LEU A 123 1.43 3.22 16.71
CA LEU A 123 1.59 1.97 15.96
C LEU A 123 0.66 1.91 14.75
N LEU A 124 -0.60 2.33 14.91
CA LEU A 124 -1.54 2.43 13.81
C LEU A 124 -1.02 3.38 12.72
N ALA A 125 -0.50 4.55 13.10
CA ALA A 125 0.11 5.49 12.17
C ALA A 125 1.34 4.89 11.47
N ILE A 126 2.26 4.25 12.20
CA ILE A 126 3.46 3.64 11.61
C ILE A 126 3.09 2.55 10.60
N LEU A 127 2.17 1.64 10.96
CA LEU A 127 1.72 0.59 10.03
C LEU A 127 1.05 1.19 8.80
N ARG A 128 0.24 2.24 8.98
CA ARG A 128 -0.37 2.98 7.87
C ARG A 128 0.66 3.63 6.97
N LEU A 129 1.67 4.27 7.53
CA LEU A 129 2.72 4.90 6.75
C LEU A 129 3.57 3.87 6.01
N LEU A 130 3.91 2.74 6.63
CA LEU A 130 4.64 1.64 5.98
C LEU A 130 3.86 1.06 4.80
N GLN A 131 2.56 0.85 4.99
CA GLN A 131 1.67 0.39 3.93
C GLN A 131 1.63 1.39 2.76
N VAL A 132 1.48 2.68 3.06
CA VAL A 132 1.38 3.73 2.03
C VAL A 132 2.72 4.00 1.34
N LEU A 133 3.85 3.79 2.02
CA LEU A 133 5.18 3.80 1.40
C LEU A 133 5.32 2.71 0.34
N ALA A 134 4.87 1.48 0.63
CA ALA A 134 4.93 0.37 -0.31
C ALA A 134 4.10 0.66 -1.58
N VAL A 135 2.92 1.27 -1.41
CA VAL A 135 2.03 1.66 -2.52
C VAL A 135 2.66 2.72 -3.43
N GLY A 136 3.37 3.70 -2.88
CA GLY A 136 3.97 4.79 -3.66
C GLY A 136 4.92 4.31 -4.77
N GLY A 137 5.61 3.19 -4.54
CA GLY A 137 6.55 2.58 -5.51
C GLY A 137 5.94 2.15 -6.82
N GLU A 138 4.67 1.76 -6.82
CA GLU A 138 3.99 1.23 -8.00
C GLU A 138 3.67 2.35 -9.01
N PHE A 139 3.36 3.55 -8.50
CA PHE A 139 3.03 4.73 -9.31
C PHE A 139 4.25 5.54 -9.76
N GLY A 140 5.35 5.52 -8.99
CA GLY A 140 6.53 6.36 -9.23
C GLY A 140 7.22 6.15 -10.57
N GLY A 141 6.99 5.04 -11.24
CA GLY A 141 7.61 4.76 -12.53
C GLY A 141 6.66 4.67 -13.71
N ALA A 142 5.43 5.17 -13.59
CA ALA A 142 4.49 5.33 -14.70
C ALA A 142 4.48 6.77 -15.26
N THR A 143 4.82 7.78 -14.45
CA THR A 143 4.81 9.19 -14.86
C THR A 143 6.01 9.62 -15.70
N VAL A 144 7.13 8.87 -15.71
CA VAL A 144 8.28 9.20 -16.56
C VAL A 144 8.03 8.87 -18.05
N TYR A 145 6.96 8.14 -18.39
CA TYR A 145 6.66 7.81 -19.79
C TYR A 145 5.71 8.80 -20.49
N ILE A 146 5.20 9.81 -19.78
CA ILE A 146 4.16 10.73 -20.30
C ILE A 146 4.48 12.21 -20.04
N THR A 147 5.76 12.57 -19.99
CA THR A 147 6.19 13.97 -20.10
C THR A 147 7.44 14.06 -20.96
#